data_AF-A0A3L8P8M8-F1
#
_entry.id   AF-A0A3L8P8M8-F1
#
_cell.length_a   1.000
_cell.length_b   1.000
_cell.length_c   1.000
_cell.angle_alpha   90.00
_cell.angle_beta   90.00
_cell.angle_gamma   90.00
#
_symmetry.space_group_name_H-M   'P 1'
#
loop_
_entity.id
_entity.type
_entity.pdbx_description
1 polymer ?
#
loop_
_entity_poly.entity_id
_entity_poly.type
_entity_poly.pdbx_seq_one_letter_code
_entity_poly.pdbx_strand_id
1 'polypeptide(L)'
;EKPPAAGPLSTAAAAAVVVLLGAAVMVASFRLGVGSVQQPGAGLWPLMIGAFLVVSSTVLVLTARRFDDAERFVSSSWLVLVGLGTMVLFALVVGTIGFEIPGAVLAFVWLRFLGKE
;
A
#
# COMPACT_ATOMS: atom_id res chain seq x y z
N GLU A 1 -16.56 15.27 5.18
CA GLU A 1 -16.60 16.03 3.91
C GLU A 1 -15.48 15.54 3.01
N LYS A 2 -15.73 15.44 1.70
CA LYS A 2 -14.71 15.06 0.72
C LYS A 2 -13.72 16.23 0.58
N PRO A 3 -12.40 16.04 0.81
CA PRO A 3 -11.41 17.08 0.56
C PRO A 3 -11.49 17.56 -0.90
N PRO A 4 -11.21 18.85 -1.17
CA PRO A 4 -11.19 19.36 -2.54
C PRO A 4 -10.09 18.67 -3.35
N ALA A 5 -10.27 18.62 -4.68
CA ALA A 5 -9.27 18.09 -5.60
C ALA A 5 -7.95 18.88 -5.45
N ALA A 6 -6.84 18.15 -5.45
CA ALA A 6 -5.49 18.68 -5.32
C ALA A 6 -4.89 19.10 -6.67
N GLY A 7 -5.49 18.67 -7.78
CA GLY A 7 -5.09 19.03 -9.14
C GLY A 7 -4.39 17.90 -9.91
N PRO A 8 -4.20 18.07 -11.24
CA PRO A 8 -3.54 17.09 -12.10
C PRO A 8 -2.09 16.75 -11.69
N LEU A 9 -1.35 17.72 -11.14
CA LEU A 9 0.04 17.52 -10.72
C LEU A 9 0.15 16.59 -9.51
N SER A 10 -0.77 16.71 -8.54
CA SER A 10 -0.83 15.80 -7.39
C SER A 10 -1.29 14.41 -7.80
N THR A 11 -2.22 14.29 -8.76
CA THR A 11 -2.60 12.99 -9.34
C THR A 11 -1.41 12.31 -9.98
N ALA A 12 -0.64 13.04 -10.80
CA ALA A 12 0.58 12.52 -11.41
C ALA A 12 1.64 12.12 -10.37
N ALA A 13 1.86 12.96 -9.35
CA ALA A 13 2.84 12.68 -8.30
C ALA A 13 2.45 11.45 -7.46
N ALA A 14 1.19 11.35 -7.04
CA ALA A 14 0.68 10.20 -6.30
C ALA A 14 0.77 8.91 -7.13
N ALA A 15 0.33 8.95 -8.39
CA ALA A 15 0.44 7.80 -9.29
C ALA A 15 1.91 7.40 -9.53
N ALA A 16 2.84 8.35 -9.66
CA ALA A 16 4.27 8.06 -9.77
C ALA A 16 4.82 7.36 -8.53
N VAL A 17 4.40 7.76 -7.33
CA VAL A 17 4.77 7.07 -6.09
C VAL A 17 4.24 5.63 -6.09
N VAL A 18 3.01 5.39 -6.53
CA VAL A 18 2.45 4.03 -6.63
C VAL A 18 3.20 3.19 -7.67
N VAL A 19 3.65 3.76 -8.79
CA VAL A 19 4.54 3.06 -9.74
C VAL A 19 5.82 2.60 -9.05
N LEU A 20 6.48 3.48 -8.29
CA LEU A 20 7.72 3.14 -7.58
C LEU A 20 7.49 2.05 -6.52
N LEU A 21 6.41 2.14 -5.75
CA LEU A 21 6.05 1.13 -4.75
C LEU A 21 5.70 -0.22 -5.40
N GLY A 22 4.93 -0.22 -6.49
CA GLY A 22 4.62 -1.42 -7.25
C GLY A 22 5.87 -2.10 -7.81
N ALA A 23 6.80 -1.32 -8.36
CA ALA A 23 8.09 -1.84 -8.83
C ALA A 23 8.92 -2.43 -7.68
N ALA A 24 8.96 -1.78 -6.52
CA ALA A 24 9.63 -2.31 -5.34
C ALA A 24 9.02 -3.63 -4.87
N VAL A 25 7.68 -3.75 -4.85
CA VAL A 25 6.97 -4.99 -4.55
C VAL A 25 7.34 -6.09 -5.55
N MET A 26 7.38 -5.79 -6.86
CA MET A 26 7.80 -6.77 -7.87
C MET A 26 9.23 -7.28 -7.61
N VAL A 27 10.17 -6.39 -7.30
CA VAL A 27 11.55 -6.76 -6.95
C VAL A 27 11.59 -7.64 -5.69
N ALA A 28 10.83 -7.30 -4.65
CA ALA A 28 10.74 -8.10 -3.43
C ALA A 28 10.11 -9.48 -3.70
N SER A 29 9.13 -9.54 -4.61
CA SER A 29 8.43 -10.78 -5.00
C SER A 29 9.39 -11.80 -5.61
N PHE A 30 10.37 -11.36 -6.40
CA PHE A 30 11.41 -12.25 -6.93
C PHE A 30 12.27 -12.87 -5.82
N ARG A 31 12.52 -12.14 -4.72
CA ARG A 31 13.25 -12.67 -3.55
C ARG A 31 12.43 -13.68 -2.76
N LEU A 32 11.10 -13.58 -2.80
CA LEU A 32 10.17 -14.52 -2.16
C LEU A 32 10.00 -15.84 -2.95
N GLY A 33 10.53 -15.91 -4.17
CA GLY A 33 10.41 -17.07 -5.06
C GLY A 33 9.05 -17.09 -5.77
N VAL A 34 9.07 -16.87 -7.08
CA VAL A 34 7.86 -16.81 -7.92
C VAL A 34 7.33 -18.21 -8.26
N GLY A 35 8.19 -19.23 -8.23
CA GLY A 35 7.82 -20.59 -8.62
C GLY A 35 7.46 -20.71 -10.10
N SER A 36 6.57 -21.63 -10.44
CA SER A 36 6.03 -21.82 -11.79
C SER A 36 4.52 -21.62 -11.82
N VAL A 37 3.92 -21.54 -13.01
CA VAL A 37 2.46 -21.40 -13.15
C VAL A 37 1.71 -22.62 -12.57
N GLN A 38 2.32 -23.80 -12.68
CA GLN A 38 1.77 -25.05 -12.16
C GLN A 38 2.04 -25.24 -10.65
N GLN A 39 3.07 -24.59 -10.13
CA GLN A 39 3.44 -24.61 -8.71
C GLN A 39 3.82 -23.20 -8.26
N PRO A 40 2.82 -22.36 -7.96
CA PRO A 40 3.05 -20.95 -7.64
C PRO A 40 3.85 -20.83 -6.33
N GLY A 41 4.95 -20.08 -6.39
CA GLY A 41 5.71 -19.71 -5.19
C GLY A 41 5.07 -18.54 -4.45
N ALA A 42 5.52 -18.27 -3.23
CA ALA A 42 5.00 -17.18 -2.39
C ALA A 42 5.10 -15.80 -3.06
N GLY A 43 6.03 -15.63 -4.01
CA GLY A 43 6.23 -14.39 -4.76
C GLY A 43 5.29 -14.18 -5.96
N LEU A 44 4.61 -15.21 -6.49
CA LEU A 44 3.79 -15.05 -7.71
C LEU A 44 2.63 -14.07 -7.50
N TRP A 45 1.93 -14.20 -6.38
CA TRP A 45 0.77 -13.36 -6.08
C TRP A 45 1.15 -11.88 -5.87
N PRO A 46 2.12 -11.54 -5.02
CA PRO A 46 2.63 -10.17 -4.91
C PRO A 46 3.15 -9.61 -6.25
N LEU A 47 3.77 -10.44 -7.10
CA LEU A 47 4.24 -10.02 -8.42
C LEU A 47 3.08 -9.59 -9.34
N MET A 48 1.97 -10.34 -9.35
CA MET A 48 0.78 -9.98 -10.14
C MET A 48 0.17 -8.67 -9.68
N ILE A 49 0.01 -8.48 -8.37
CA ILE A 49 -0.52 -7.22 -7.79
C ILE A 49 0.43 -6.06 -8.12
N GLY A 50 1.74 -6.25 -7.94
CA GLY A 50 2.75 -5.24 -8.26
C GLY A 50 2.70 -4.83 -9.74
N ALA A 51 2.62 -5.81 -10.65
CA ALA A 51 2.49 -5.55 -12.08
C ALA A 51 1.20 -4.78 -12.42
N PHE A 52 0.07 -5.17 -11.82
CA PHE A 52 -1.19 -4.46 -12.01
C PHE A 52 -1.13 -3.01 -11.51
N LEU A 53 -0.54 -2.77 -10.33
CA LEU A 53 -0.33 -1.43 -9.77
C LEU A 53 0.57 -0.58 -10.66
N VAL A 54 1.69 -1.14 -11.14
CA VAL A 54 2.61 -0.43 -12.05
C VAL A 54 1.90 -0.03 -13.34
N VAL A 55 1.19 -0.97 -13.98
CA VAL A 55 0.49 -0.70 -15.25
C VAL A 55 -0.59 0.35 -15.08
N SER A 56 -1.51 0.16 -14.12
CA SER A 56 -2.62 1.09 -13.87
C SER A 56 -2.12 2.48 -13.48
N SER A 57 -1.12 2.57 -12.61
CA SER A 57 -0.58 3.85 -12.16
C SER A 57 0.24 4.54 -13.25
N THR A 58 0.92 3.79 -14.11
CA THR A 58 1.60 4.36 -15.29
C THR A 58 0.59 4.99 -16.24
N VAL A 59 -0.53 4.31 -16.50
CA VAL A 59 -1.63 4.88 -17.29
C VAL A 59 -2.14 6.17 -16.65
N LEU A 60 -2.32 6.21 -15.33
CA LEU A 60 -2.73 7.43 -14.62
C LEU A 60 -1.69 8.56 -14.73
N VAL A 61 -0.39 8.28 -14.61
CA VAL A 61 0.66 9.30 -14.82
C VAL A 61 0.56 9.89 -16.23
N LEU A 62 0.40 9.04 -17.25
CA LEU A 62 0.31 9.46 -18.65
C LEU A 62 -0.98 10.22 -18.97
N THR A 63 -2.04 9.96 -18.20
CA THR A 63 -3.37 10.56 -18.41
C THR A 63 -3.77 11.56 -17.32
N ALA A 64 -2.84 11.94 -16.42
CA ALA A 64 -3.13 12.74 -15.22
C ALA A 64 -3.82 14.09 -15.52
N ARG A 65 -3.61 14.66 -16.71
CA ARG A 65 -4.31 15.89 -17.14
C ARG A 65 -5.81 15.71 -17.37
N ARG A 66 -6.29 14.47 -17.47
CA ARG A 66 -7.71 14.13 -17.70
C ARG A 66 -8.44 13.72 -16.41
N PHE A 67 -7.72 13.59 -15.29
CA PHE A 67 -8.24 13.09 -14.04
C PHE A 67 -7.92 14.05 -12.90
N ASP A 68 -8.90 14.32 -12.04
CA ASP A 68 -8.74 15.18 -10.86
C ASP A 68 -9.09 14.41 -9.58
N ASP A 69 -8.66 13.15 -9.56
CA ASP A 69 -9.02 12.18 -8.52
C ASP A 69 -8.18 12.32 -7.24
N ALA A 70 -7.02 13.00 -7.29
CA ALA A 70 -6.22 13.24 -6.11
C ALA A 70 -6.91 14.23 -5.18
N GLU A 71 -7.17 13.80 -3.95
CA GLU A 71 -7.68 14.65 -2.88
C GLU A 71 -6.54 15.40 -2.19
N ARG A 72 -6.81 16.61 -1.69
CA ARG A 72 -5.84 17.32 -0.86
C ARG A 72 -5.59 16.56 0.44
N PHE A 73 -4.32 16.48 0.83
CA PHE A 73 -3.93 15.97 2.13
C PHE A 73 -4.56 16.81 3.23
N VAL A 74 -5.29 16.16 4.11
CA VAL A 74 -5.91 16.76 5.30
C VAL A 74 -5.34 16.10 6.55
N SER A 75 -5.61 16.64 7.73
CA SER A 75 -5.09 16.06 8.99
C SER A 75 -5.45 14.58 9.17
N SER A 76 -6.58 14.13 8.58
CA SER A 76 -6.97 12.71 8.56
C SER A 76 -6.03 11.83 7.73
N SER A 77 -5.33 12.36 6.74
CA SER A 77 -4.36 11.61 5.94
C SER A 77 -3.20 11.08 6.79
N TRP A 78 -2.92 11.72 7.95
CA TRP A 78 -1.95 11.22 8.91
C TRP A 78 -2.34 9.86 9.50
N LEU A 79 -3.64 9.59 9.67
CA LEU A 79 -4.12 8.30 10.18
C LEU A 79 -3.78 7.15 9.23
N VAL A 80 -3.70 7.40 7.92
CA VAL A 80 -3.26 6.41 6.93
C VAL A 80 -1.80 6.03 7.15
N LEU A 81 -0.94 7.03 7.41
CA LEU A 81 0.47 6.79 7.73
C LEU A 81 0.64 6.06 9.06
N VAL A 82 -0.16 6.39 10.07
CA VAL A 82 -0.18 5.66 11.34
C VAL A 82 -0.60 4.21 11.13
N GLY A 83 -1.69 3.96 10.38
CA GLY A 83 -2.15 2.62 10.04
C GLY A 83 -1.08 1.81 9.30
N LEU A 84 -0.46 2.40 8.28
CA LEU A 84 0.67 1.79 7.56
C LEU A 84 1.84 1.48 8.49
N GLY A 85 2.21 2.42 9.37
CA GLY A 85 3.27 2.24 10.35
C GLY A 85 3.00 1.06 11.29
N THR A 86 1.77 0.93 11.78
CA THR A 86 1.39 -0.21 12.64
C THR A 86 1.44 -1.54 11.90
N MET A 87 1.08 -1.58 10.61
CA MET A 87 1.21 -2.78 9.77
C MET A 87 2.67 -3.18 9.53
N VAL A 88 3.55 -2.21 9.25
CA VAL A 88 4.98 -2.46 9.11
C VAL A 88 5.57 -2.97 10.42
N LEU A 89 5.22 -2.33 11.55
CA LEU A 89 5.67 -2.77 12.88
C LEU A 89 5.22 -4.22 13.16
N PHE A 90 3.96 -4.54 12.88
CA PHE A 90 3.45 -5.90 13.02
C PHE A 90 4.27 -6.90 12.19
N ALA A 91 4.50 -6.62 10.91
CA ALA A 91 5.28 -7.49 10.03
C ALA A 91 6.73 -7.72 10.50
N LEU A 92 7.34 -6.73 11.15
CA LEU A 92 8.69 -6.85 11.71
C LEU A 92 8.71 -7.65 13.02
N VAL A 93 7.70 -7.48 13.86
CA VAL A 93 7.64 -8.09 15.20
C VAL A 93 7.11 -9.53 15.16
N VAL A 94 6.23 -9.86 14.21
CA VAL A 94 5.58 -11.19 14.12
C VAL A 94 6.60 -12.34 14.00
N GLY A 95 7.71 -12.10 13.31
CA GLY A 95 8.79 -13.09 13.19
C GLY A 95 9.59 -13.33 14.48
N THR A 96 9.46 -12.45 15.47
CA THR A 96 10.27 -12.50 16.72
C THR A 96 9.52 -13.11 17.91
N ILE A 97 8.25 -12.77 18.08
CA ILE A 97 7.44 -13.18 19.26
C ILE A 97 6.19 -13.98 18.90
N GLY A 98 6.13 -14.46 17.65
CA GLY A 98 4.97 -15.19 17.12
C GLY A 98 3.81 -14.28 16.73
N PHE A 99 2.69 -14.87 16.32
CA PHE A 99 1.53 -14.16 15.79
C PHE A 99 0.61 -13.58 16.88
N GLU A 100 0.43 -14.31 17.97
CA GLU A 100 -0.66 -14.10 18.93
C GLU A 100 -0.58 -12.73 19.64
N ILE A 101 0.60 -12.40 20.18
CA ILE A 101 0.80 -11.14 20.91
C ILE A 101 0.76 -9.93 19.95
N PRO A 102 1.51 -9.90 18.84
CA PRO A 102 1.44 -8.78 17.90
C PRO A 102 0.05 -8.61 17.29
N GLY A 103 -0.65 -9.71 17.01
CA GLY A 103 -2.01 -9.68 16.47
C GLY A 103 -3.00 -9.06 17.44
N ALA A 104 -2.95 -9.47 18.72
CA ALA A 104 -3.80 -8.90 19.77
C ALA A 104 -3.52 -7.41 19.99
N VAL A 105 -2.25 -7.01 20.04
CA VAL A 105 -1.85 -5.60 20.19
C VAL A 105 -2.31 -4.76 19.00
N LEU A 106 -2.13 -5.27 17.77
CA LEU A 106 -2.55 -4.58 16.57
C LEU A 106 -4.07 -4.38 16.54
N ALA A 107 -4.83 -5.44 16.84
CA ALA A 107 -6.29 -5.38 16.92
C ALA A 107 -6.75 -4.38 17.98
N PHE A 108 -6.14 -4.41 19.18
CA PHE A 108 -6.43 -3.45 20.24
C PHE A 108 -6.15 -2.01 19.83
N VAL A 109 -4.98 -1.74 19.23
CA VAL A 109 -4.60 -0.41 18.76
C VAL A 109 -5.57 0.08 17.69
N TRP A 110 -5.94 -0.78 16.74
CA TRP A 110 -6.86 -0.42 15.67
C TRP A 110 -8.26 -0.12 16.19
N LEU A 111 -8.83 -0.99 17.03
CA LEU A 111 -10.14 -0.74 17.64
C LEU A 111 -10.14 0.57 18.46
N ARG A 112 -9.13 0.74 19.32
CA ARG A 112 -9.07 1.86 20.27
C ARG A 112 -8.79 3.21 19.62
N PHE A 113 -7.93 3.27 18.60
CA PHE A 113 -7.42 4.52 18.04
C PHE A 113 -7.91 4.81 16.62
N LEU A 114 -8.10 3.79 15.78
CA LEU A 114 -8.57 3.96 14.40
C LEU A 114 -10.09 3.77 14.27
N GLY A 115 -10.68 2.82 15.00
CA GLY A 115 -12.11 2.54 14.99
C GLY A 115 -12.95 3.61 15.70
N LYS A 116 -12.37 4.27 16.73
CA LYS A 116 -13.08 5.21 17.62
C LYS A 116 -14.43 4.65 18.15
N GLU A 117 -14.51 3.34 18.33
CA GLU A 117 -15.54 2.72 19.18
C GLU A 117 -15.15 2.82 20.66
#